data_AF-A0ABC8UCA8-F1
#
_entry.id   AF-A0ABC8UCA8-F1
#
_cell.length_a   1.000
_cell.length_b   1.000
_cell.length_c   1.000
_cell.angle_alpha   90.00
_cell.angle_beta   90.00
_cell.angle_gamma   90.00
#
_symmetry.space_group_name_H-M   'P 1'
#
loop_
_entity.id
_entity.type
_entity.pdbx_description
1 polymer ?
#
loop_
_entity_poly.entity_id
_entity_poly.type
_entity_poly.pdbx_seq_one_letter_code
_entity_poly.pdbx_strand_id
1 'polypeptide(L)'
;MERFPDPQSLVKDLHQTGFKAIWMLDPGIKYEEGYFVYDSGSERDVWIQTADGRPFVGEVWPGPCVFPDFTQSKARLWWAGLVKGFIANGVDGIWNDMNEPAVFKVVTKTMPESNVHRGDLELGGCQNHSHYHNVYGMLMARSTYEGMKLANENKRPFVLTRAGFIGSQRYAATWTGDNLSTWEHLHMSISMVLQLGLSGQPLSGPDIGGFAGNATPKLFGRWMGVGALFPFCRGHSETDTIDHEPWSFGEEVGSLYIEMLVLYFKPIGFLDVDVSF
;
A
#
# COMPACT_ATOMS: atom_id res chain seq x y z
N MET A 1 19.23 -7.81 8.73
CA MET A 1 19.05 -7.09 10.02
C MET A 1 20.04 -5.93 10.22
N GLU A 2 21.08 -5.76 9.39
CA GLU A 2 22.12 -4.74 9.65
C GLU A 2 21.66 -3.28 9.54
N ARG A 3 20.73 -2.93 8.63
CA ARG A 3 20.22 -1.54 8.50
C ARG A 3 19.20 -1.13 9.57
N PHE A 4 18.40 -2.07 10.06
CA PHE A 4 17.37 -1.84 11.08
C PHE A 4 17.47 -2.94 12.15
N PRO A 5 18.52 -2.93 12.98
CA PRO A 5 18.77 -3.99 13.96
C PRO A 5 17.75 -3.97 15.11
N ASP A 6 17.25 -2.78 15.47
CA ASP A 6 16.18 -2.58 16.44
C ASP A 6 15.12 -1.64 15.86
N PRO A 7 14.15 -2.18 15.11
CA PRO A 7 13.15 -1.35 14.48
C PRO A 7 12.13 -0.80 15.48
N GLN A 8 12.00 -1.38 16.68
CA GLN A 8 11.14 -0.86 17.75
C GLN A 8 11.70 0.44 18.32
N SER A 9 13.02 0.50 18.56
CA SER A 9 13.65 1.74 19.03
C SER A 9 13.48 2.87 18.02
N LEU A 10 13.67 2.61 16.71
CA LEU A 10 13.45 3.61 15.67
C LEU A 10 12.03 4.19 15.71
N VAL A 11 11.02 3.32 15.80
CA VAL A 11 9.62 3.77 15.85
C VAL A 11 9.33 4.55 17.13
N LYS A 12 9.92 4.12 18.26
CA LYS A 12 9.80 4.84 19.54
C LYS A 12 10.38 6.26 19.45
N ASP A 13 11.52 6.43 18.78
CA ASP A 13 12.15 7.75 18.61
C ASP A 13 11.32 8.67 17.69
N LEU A 14 10.74 8.11 16.62
CA LEU A 14 9.77 8.81 15.78
C LEU A 14 8.54 9.27 16.58
N HIS A 15 8.00 8.41 17.44
CA HIS A 15 6.85 8.75 18.28
C HIS A 15 7.17 9.86 19.28
N GLN A 16 8.38 9.90 19.85
CA GLN A 16 8.81 10.97 20.77
C GLN A 16 8.85 12.36 20.11
N THR A 17 8.99 12.40 18.79
CA THR A 17 9.02 13.64 17.99
C THR A 17 7.68 13.90 17.28
N GLY A 18 6.66 13.10 17.58
CA GLY A 18 5.29 13.26 17.06
C GLY A 18 5.02 12.62 15.69
N PHE A 19 6.02 11.95 15.09
CA PHE A 19 5.86 11.25 13.81
C PHE A 19 5.18 9.89 13.98
N LYS A 20 4.76 9.33 12.86
CA LYS A 20 4.17 8.00 12.72
C LYS A 20 5.00 7.17 11.75
N ALA A 21 5.01 5.86 11.94
CA ALA A 21 5.75 4.93 11.08
C ALA A 21 4.79 4.09 10.24
N ILE A 22 4.97 4.11 8.91
CA ILE A 22 4.24 3.28 7.95
C ILE A 22 5.23 2.37 7.25
N TRP A 23 4.99 1.06 7.25
CA TRP A 23 5.90 0.08 6.63
C TRP A 23 5.22 -0.67 5.49
N MET A 24 6.00 -0.98 4.45
CA MET A 24 5.52 -1.70 3.28
C MET A 24 5.43 -3.21 3.55
N LEU A 25 4.39 -3.85 3.03
CA LEU A 25 4.14 -5.28 3.12
C LEU A 25 3.40 -5.75 1.86
N ASP A 26 4.10 -6.54 1.05
CA ASP A 26 3.65 -7.01 -0.27
C ASP A 26 3.15 -8.47 -0.22
N PRO A 27 2.31 -8.90 -1.17
CA PRO A 27 1.76 -10.26 -1.14
C PRO A 27 2.73 -11.33 -1.67
N GLY A 28 3.85 -10.94 -2.29
CA GLY A 28 4.85 -11.89 -2.77
C GLY A 28 5.68 -12.43 -1.61
N ILE A 29 5.37 -13.64 -1.15
CA ILE A 29 6.12 -14.32 -0.09
C ILE A 29 7.25 -15.11 -0.71
N LYS A 30 8.50 -14.79 -0.34
CA LYS A 30 9.69 -15.49 -0.82
C LYS A 30 9.54 -17.01 -0.69
N TYR A 31 9.72 -17.72 -1.80
CA TYR A 31 9.64 -19.17 -1.88
C TYR A 31 10.96 -19.78 -1.36
N GLU A 32 11.04 -19.98 -0.04
CA GLU A 32 12.25 -20.41 0.65
C GLU A 32 11.91 -21.27 1.88
N GLU A 33 12.27 -22.55 1.86
CA GLU A 33 12.13 -23.44 3.02
C GLU A 33 12.96 -22.92 4.20
N GLY A 34 12.38 -22.98 5.40
CA GLY A 34 12.99 -22.42 6.61
C GLY A 34 12.66 -20.94 6.84
N TYR A 35 12.07 -20.25 5.85
CA TYR A 35 11.47 -18.95 6.08
C TYR A 35 10.10 -19.12 6.73
N PHE A 36 9.98 -18.76 8.01
CA PHE A 36 8.79 -19.05 8.82
C PHE A 36 7.45 -18.61 8.20
N VAL A 37 7.43 -17.53 7.40
CA VAL A 37 6.20 -17.10 6.70
C VAL A 37 5.84 -18.09 5.60
N TYR A 38 6.81 -18.50 4.80
CA TYR A 38 6.60 -19.53 3.79
C TYR A 38 6.24 -20.89 4.42
N ASP A 39 6.93 -21.30 5.47
CA ASP A 39 6.66 -22.58 6.13
C ASP A 39 5.26 -22.58 6.76
N SER A 40 4.91 -21.55 7.54
CA SER A 40 3.61 -21.47 8.22
C SER A 40 2.41 -21.34 7.28
N GLY A 41 2.59 -20.70 6.12
CA GLY A 41 1.57 -20.63 5.07
C GLY A 41 1.42 -21.96 4.32
N SER A 42 2.52 -22.67 4.08
CA SER A 42 2.52 -24.00 3.47
C SER A 42 1.83 -25.03 4.36
N GLU A 43 2.11 -25.03 5.66
CA GLU A 43 1.42 -25.86 6.67
C GLU A 43 -0.10 -25.65 6.68
N ARG A 44 -0.56 -24.44 6.35
CA ARG A 44 -1.97 -24.05 6.34
C ARG A 44 -2.62 -24.12 4.97
N ASP A 45 -1.89 -24.55 3.95
CA ASP A 45 -2.34 -24.62 2.56
C ASP A 45 -2.97 -23.29 2.07
N VAL A 46 -2.29 -22.17 2.28
CA VAL A 46 -2.85 -20.83 1.97
C VAL A 46 -2.50 -20.31 0.59
N TRP A 47 -1.74 -21.06 -0.22
CA TRP A 47 -1.22 -20.57 -1.50
C TRP A 47 -2.20 -20.72 -2.66
N ILE A 48 -2.18 -19.73 -3.56
CA ILE A 48 -2.78 -19.85 -4.90
C ILE A 48 -2.05 -20.96 -5.66
N GLN A 49 -2.78 -21.74 -6.44
CA GLN A 49 -2.23 -22.90 -7.14
C GLN A 49 -2.19 -22.70 -8.66
N THR A 50 -1.29 -23.42 -9.32
CA THR A 50 -1.37 -23.72 -10.75
C THR A 50 -2.46 -24.76 -11.02
N ALA A 51 -2.85 -24.95 -12.28
CA ALA A 51 -3.91 -25.89 -12.68
C ALA A 51 -3.62 -27.37 -12.29
N ASP A 52 -2.37 -27.72 -12.04
CA ASP A 52 -1.94 -29.04 -11.57
C ASP A 52 -1.90 -29.17 -10.04
N GLY A 53 -2.40 -28.16 -9.30
CA GLY A 53 -2.56 -28.18 -7.85
C GLY A 53 -1.30 -27.83 -7.05
N ARG A 54 -0.19 -27.45 -7.69
CA ARG A 54 1.02 -26.98 -7.00
C ARG A 54 0.92 -25.49 -6.66
N PRO A 55 1.61 -24.98 -5.61
CA PRO A 55 1.69 -23.54 -5.37
C PRO A 55 2.22 -22.81 -6.61
N PHE A 56 1.56 -21.72 -7.01
CA PHE A 56 2.07 -20.86 -8.06
C PHE A 56 3.30 -20.11 -7.57
N VAL A 57 4.37 -20.15 -8.38
CA VAL A 57 5.59 -19.42 -8.13
C VAL A 57 5.77 -18.35 -9.21
N GLY A 58 5.83 -17.09 -8.79
CA GLY A 58 6.06 -15.92 -9.64
C GLY A 58 7.28 -15.12 -9.19
N GLU A 59 7.90 -14.40 -10.11
CA GLU A 59 9.12 -13.63 -9.84
C GLU A 59 8.79 -12.18 -9.47
N VAL A 60 9.23 -11.72 -8.30
CA VAL A 60 9.04 -10.35 -7.78
C VAL A 60 10.33 -9.89 -7.08
N TRP A 61 10.25 -8.93 -6.15
CA TRP A 61 11.41 -8.31 -5.49
C TRP A 61 12.36 -9.29 -4.80
N PRO A 62 11.90 -10.28 -4.00
CA PRO A 62 12.82 -11.23 -3.35
C PRO A 62 13.16 -12.44 -4.24
N GLY A 63 12.87 -12.38 -5.54
CA GLY A 63 13.02 -13.49 -6.48
C GLY A 63 11.75 -14.35 -6.58
N PRO A 64 11.86 -15.69 -6.62
CA PRO A 64 10.72 -16.59 -6.63
C PRO A 64 9.81 -16.39 -5.40
N CYS A 65 8.51 -16.20 -5.62
CA CYS A 65 7.51 -15.96 -4.59
C CYS A 65 6.27 -16.83 -4.77
N VAL A 66 5.66 -17.24 -3.66
CA VAL A 66 4.28 -17.73 -3.60
C VAL A 66 3.35 -16.62 -3.14
N PHE A 67 2.06 -16.77 -3.46
CA PHE A 67 1.04 -15.74 -3.22
C PHE A 67 -0.09 -16.29 -2.34
N PRO A 68 -0.43 -15.62 -1.22
CA PRO A 68 -1.56 -15.99 -0.40
C PRO A 68 -2.87 -15.90 -1.18
N ASP A 69 -3.71 -16.91 -1.08
CA ASP A 69 -5.05 -16.90 -1.67
C ASP A 69 -6.02 -16.17 -0.75
N PHE A 70 -6.04 -14.84 -0.81
CA PHE A 70 -6.93 -14.00 0.02
C PHE A 70 -8.42 -14.25 -0.21
N THR A 71 -8.81 -15.04 -1.21
CA THR A 71 -10.19 -15.51 -1.40
C THR A 71 -10.59 -16.56 -0.37
N GLN A 72 -9.62 -17.14 0.37
CA GLN A 72 -9.86 -18.07 1.45
C GLN A 72 -9.78 -17.38 2.82
N SER A 73 -10.82 -17.55 3.64
CA SER A 73 -10.89 -17.07 5.02
C SER A 73 -9.69 -17.53 5.86
N LYS A 74 -9.25 -18.77 5.68
CA LYS A 74 -8.06 -19.32 6.37
C LYS A 74 -6.78 -18.55 6.02
N ALA A 75 -6.61 -18.12 4.76
CA ALA A 75 -5.47 -17.34 4.32
C ALA A 75 -5.54 -15.90 4.86
N ARG A 76 -6.74 -15.28 4.85
CA ARG A 76 -6.95 -13.95 5.44
C ARG A 76 -6.65 -13.95 6.95
N LEU A 77 -7.08 -14.97 7.68
CA LEU A 77 -6.80 -15.12 9.12
C LEU A 77 -5.31 -15.34 9.41
N TRP A 78 -4.64 -16.17 8.59
CA TRP A 78 -3.20 -16.38 8.69
C TRP A 78 -2.43 -15.06 8.44
N TRP A 79 -2.79 -14.32 7.39
CA TRP A 79 -2.21 -13.01 7.09
C TRP A 79 -2.44 -12.00 8.22
N ALA A 80 -3.66 -11.92 8.73
CA ALA A 80 -4.02 -11.03 9.84
C ALA A 80 -3.18 -11.32 11.10
N GLY A 81 -2.87 -12.59 11.36
CA GLY A 81 -1.95 -13.01 12.43
C GLY A 81 -0.51 -12.51 12.23
N LEU A 82 0.00 -12.55 10.99
CA LEU A 82 1.32 -12.01 10.66
C LEU A 82 1.35 -10.48 10.81
N VAL A 83 0.32 -9.80 10.33
CA VAL A 83 0.15 -8.35 10.45
C VAL A 83 0.17 -7.93 11.92
N LYS A 84 -0.50 -8.68 12.81
CA LYS A 84 -0.44 -8.42 14.25
C LYS A 84 1.00 -8.45 14.80
N GLY A 85 1.83 -9.38 14.34
CA GLY A 85 3.26 -9.42 14.68
C GLY A 85 4.03 -8.22 14.13
N PHE A 86 3.67 -7.72 12.95
CA PHE A 86 4.26 -6.53 12.35
C PHE A 86 3.94 -5.27 13.17
N ILE A 87 2.67 -5.09 13.56
CA ILE A 87 2.21 -3.98 14.39
C ILE A 87 2.83 -4.00 15.79
N ALA A 88 3.18 -5.18 16.31
CA ALA A 88 3.90 -5.29 17.59
C ALA A 88 5.27 -4.58 17.59
N ASN A 89 5.81 -4.22 16.40
CA ASN A 89 7.02 -3.39 16.31
C ASN A 89 6.76 -1.88 16.48
N GLY A 90 5.53 -1.47 16.82
CA GLY A 90 5.14 -0.08 17.06
C GLY A 90 4.60 0.65 15.82
N VAL A 91 4.56 -0.01 14.66
CA VAL A 91 4.12 0.57 13.39
C VAL A 91 2.68 1.09 13.47
N ASP A 92 2.42 2.25 12.89
CA ASP A 92 1.12 2.92 12.92
C ASP A 92 0.20 2.56 11.76
N GLY A 93 0.77 2.11 10.64
CA GLY A 93 0.03 1.69 9.47
C GLY A 93 0.86 0.89 8.47
N ILE A 94 0.18 0.28 7.51
CA ILE A 94 0.80 -0.63 6.55
C ILE A 94 0.54 -0.15 5.13
N TRP A 95 1.56 -0.21 4.30
CA TRP A 95 1.47 0.02 2.87
C TRP A 95 1.48 -1.33 2.14
N ASN A 96 0.35 -1.72 1.55
CA ASN A 96 0.26 -2.86 0.66
C ASN A 96 0.53 -2.41 -0.77
N ASP A 97 1.70 -2.79 -1.28
CA ASP A 97 2.07 -2.60 -2.67
C ASP A 97 2.05 -3.93 -3.44
N MET A 98 2.22 -3.86 -4.75
CA MET A 98 2.38 -5.02 -5.63
C MET A 98 1.21 -6.00 -5.61
N ASN A 99 0.02 -5.53 -5.23
CA ASN A 99 -1.14 -6.35 -4.89
C ASN A 99 -2.19 -6.48 -5.99
N GLU A 100 -1.81 -6.29 -7.26
CA GLU A 100 -2.63 -6.59 -8.42
C GLU A 100 -3.00 -8.09 -8.57
N PRO A 101 -2.13 -9.10 -8.32
CA PRO A 101 -0.72 -9.09 -7.89
C PRO A 101 0.29 -8.86 -9.02
N ALA A 102 1.38 -8.15 -8.73
CA ALA A 102 2.44 -7.93 -9.69
C ALA A 102 3.35 -9.17 -9.84
N VAL A 103 3.73 -9.48 -11.08
CA VAL A 103 4.68 -10.56 -11.44
C VAL A 103 5.61 -10.05 -12.54
N PHE A 104 6.92 -10.04 -12.32
CA PHE A 104 7.86 -9.29 -13.19
C PHE A 104 8.19 -9.98 -14.51
N LYS A 105 8.44 -11.29 -14.47
CA LYS A 105 8.97 -12.05 -15.61
C LYS A 105 7.88 -12.66 -16.51
N VAL A 106 6.75 -11.96 -16.64
CA VAL A 106 5.63 -12.34 -17.53
C VAL A 106 5.15 -11.13 -18.33
N VAL A 107 4.51 -11.37 -19.48
CA VAL A 107 4.09 -10.30 -20.41
C VAL A 107 3.02 -9.40 -19.79
N THR A 108 2.03 -10.00 -19.12
CA THR A 108 0.89 -9.29 -18.53
C THR A 108 1.22 -8.55 -17.24
N LYS A 109 2.45 -8.73 -16.72
CA LYS A 109 2.90 -8.23 -15.41
C LYS A 109 2.05 -8.68 -14.22
N THR A 110 1.24 -9.72 -14.37
CA THR A 110 0.38 -10.27 -13.33
C THR A 110 0.24 -11.79 -13.45
N MET A 111 -0.44 -12.39 -12.49
CA MET A 111 -0.64 -13.83 -12.38
C MET A 111 -1.42 -14.40 -13.59
N PRO A 112 -1.08 -15.62 -14.08
CA PRO A 112 -1.81 -16.24 -15.17
C PRO A 112 -3.30 -16.44 -14.83
N GLU A 113 -4.17 -16.14 -15.79
CA GLU A 113 -5.62 -16.27 -15.61
C GLU A 113 -6.07 -17.68 -15.22
N SER A 114 -5.33 -18.72 -15.64
CA SER A 114 -5.62 -20.12 -15.37
C SER A 114 -5.19 -20.61 -13.99
N ASN A 115 -4.53 -19.77 -13.19
CA ASN A 115 -4.23 -20.11 -11.80
C ASN A 115 -5.53 -20.30 -11.01
N VAL A 116 -5.49 -21.19 -10.02
CA VAL A 116 -6.67 -21.63 -9.29
C VAL A 116 -6.68 -21.03 -7.89
N HIS A 117 -7.76 -20.31 -7.58
CA HIS A 117 -8.12 -19.87 -6.25
C HIS A 117 -9.16 -20.83 -5.66
N ARG A 118 -8.97 -21.22 -4.40
CA ARG A 118 -9.88 -22.12 -3.68
C ARG A 118 -10.83 -21.32 -2.80
N GLY A 119 -11.43 -20.27 -3.36
CA GLY A 119 -12.18 -19.26 -2.61
C GLY A 119 -13.35 -19.80 -1.79
N ASP A 120 -13.68 -19.08 -0.72
CA ASP A 120 -14.85 -19.40 0.11
C ASP A 120 -16.14 -19.36 -0.75
N LEU A 121 -17.16 -20.13 -0.37
CA LEU A 121 -18.40 -20.24 -1.17
C LEU A 121 -19.11 -18.90 -1.36
N GLU A 122 -19.07 -18.03 -0.35
CA GLU A 122 -19.66 -16.69 -0.40
C GLU A 122 -18.95 -15.73 -1.36
N LEU A 123 -17.70 -16.04 -1.75
CA LEU A 123 -16.93 -15.25 -2.71
C LEU A 123 -16.99 -15.81 -4.14
N GLY A 124 -17.51 -17.03 -4.33
CA GLY A 124 -17.65 -17.66 -5.65
C GLY A 124 -17.09 -19.09 -5.74
N GLY A 125 -16.53 -19.62 -4.65
CA GLY A 125 -15.98 -20.99 -4.61
C GLY A 125 -14.65 -21.14 -5.35
N CYS A 126 -14.29 -22.38 -5.69
CA CYS A 126 -13.09 -22.67 -6.47
C CYS A 126 -13.23 -22.13 -7.90
N GLN A 127 -12.40 -21.16 -8.28
CA GLN A 127 -12.41 -20.53 -9.60
C GLN A 127 -11.00 -20.19 -10.07
N ASN A 128 -10.89 -19.89 -11.35
CA ASN A 128 -9.66 -19.37 -11.95
C ASN A 128 -9.37 -17.92 -11.51
N HIS A 129 -8.11 -17.50 -11.63
CA HIS A 129 -7.64 -16.17 -11.28
C HIS A 129 -8.39 -15.08 -12.05
N SER A 130 -8.80 -15.34 -13.29
CA SER A 130 -9.63 -14.40 -14.07
C SER A 130 -10.94 -14.00 -13.37
N HIS A 131 -11.50 -14.86 -12.52
CA HIS A 131 -12.68 -14.53 -11.72
C HIS A 131 -12.37 -13.58 -10.56
N TYR A 132 -11.18 -13.69 -9.97
CA TYR A 132 -10.80 -13.00 -8.73
C TYR A 132 -9.79 -11.86 -8.92
N HIS A 133 -9.24 -11.68 -10.12
CA HIS A 133 -8.12 -10.78 -10.40
C HIS A 133 -8.30 -9.40 -9.75
N ASN A 134 -9.39 -8.70 -10.07
CA ASN A 134 -9.61 -7.34 -9.58
C ASN A 134 -9.92 -7.27 -8.07
N VAL A 135 -10.43 -8.34 -7.46
CA VAL A 135 -10.79 -8.33 -6.03
C VAL A 135 -9.61 -8.74 -5.13
N TYR A 136 -8.56 -9.32 -5.70
CA TYR A 136 -7.39 -9.79 -4.97
C TYR A 136 -6.75 -8.71 -4.10
N GLY A 137 -6.44 -7.54 -4.69
CA GLY A 137 -5.85 -6.41 -3.96
C GLY A 137 -6.72 -5.87 -2.84
N MET A 138 -8.04 -5.78 -3.06
CA MET A 138 -9.00 -5.39 -2.02
C MET A 138 -9.03 -6.41 -0.87
N LEU A 139 -8.95 -7.71 -1.16
CA LEU A 139 -8.95 -8.75 -0.13
C LEU A 139 -7.66 -8.75 0.68
N MET A 140 -6.51 -8.44 0.08
CA MET A 140 -5.27 -8.19 0.81
C MET A 140 -5.42 -6.99 1.75
N ALA A 141 -5.88 -5.83 1.24
CA ALA A 141 -6.06 -4.62 2.03
C ALA A 141 -7.03 -4.84 3.21
N ARG A 142 -8.13 -5.57 2.97
CA ARG A 142 -9.06 -6.01 4.01
C ARG A 142 -8.38 -6.88 5.07
N SER A 143 -7.60 -7.88 4.65
CA SER A 143 -6.91 -8.79 5.57
C SER A 143 -5.89 -8.05 6.42
N THR A 144 -5.18 -7.08 5.84
CA THR A 144 -4.26 -6.18 6.56
C THR A 144 -5.01 -5.31 7.57
N TYR A 145 -6.11 -4.68 7.16
CA TYR A 145 -6.95 -3.86 8.04
C TYR A 145 -7.48 -4.67 9.25
N GLU A 146 -8.01 -5.87 8.98
CA GLU A 146 -8.51 -6.77 10.03
C GLU A 146 -7.37 -7.22 10.96
N GLY A 147 -6.19 -7.53 10.43
CA GLY A 147 -5.00 -7.84 11.24
C GLY A 147 -4.55 -6.70 12.15
N MET A 148 -4.57 -5.45 11.66
CA MET A 148 -4.28 -4.28 12.47
C MET A 148 -5.32 -4.10 13.59
N LYS A 149 -6.60 -4.31 13.30
CA LYS A 149 -7.67 -4.24 14.30
C LYS A 149 -7.54 -5.35 15.35
N LEU A 150 -7.10 -6.56 14.96
CA LEU A 150 -6.78 -7.64 15.90
C LEU A 150 -5.57 -7.33 16.78
N ALA A 151 -4.64 -6.48 16.33
CA ALA A 151 -3.52 -6.03 17.12
C ALA A 151 -3.92 -4.99 18.17
N ASN A 152 -4.80 -4.05 17.80
CA ASN A 152 -5.33 -3.05 18.71
C ASN A 152 -6.72 -2.57 18.26
N GLU A 153 -7.77 -3.03 18.94
CA GLU A 153 -9.16 -2.70 18.62
C GLU A 153 -9.51 -1.22 18.85
N ASN A 154 -8.74 -0.53 19.72
CA ASN A 154 -8.96 0.86 20.10
C ASN A 154 -8.27 1.85 19.16
N LYS A 155 -7.49 1.37 18.18
CA LYS A 155 -6.78 2.20 17.21
C LYS A 155 -7.34 1.95 15.81
N ARG A 156 -7.80 3.01 15.14
CA ARG A 156 -8.24 2.93 13.75
C ARG A 156 -7.06 2.50 12.87
N PRO A 157 -7.17 1.43 12.07
CA PRO A 157 -6.12 1.05 11.14
C PRO A 157 -5.89 2.10 10.05
N PHE A 158 -4.63 2.28 9.65
CA PHE A 158 -4.26 2.96 8.42
C PHE A 158 -3.62 1.95 7.47
N VAL A 159 -4.27 1.72 6.33
CA VAL A 159 -3.74 0.90 5.24
C VAL A 159 -3.69 1.76 3.97
N LEU A 160 -2.56 1.73 3.27
CA LEU A 160 -2.41 2.27 1.93
C LEU A 160 -2.36 1.10 0.94
N THR A 161 -3.14 1.12 -0.14
CA THR A 161 -3.18 0.05 -1.14
C THR A 161 -3.01 0.57 -2.56
N ARG A 162 -2.29 -0.17 -3.41
CA ARG A 162 -2.18 0.16 -4.85
C ARG A 162 -3.41 -0.32 -5.60
N ALA A 163 -3.61 -1.64 -5.61
CA ALA A 163 -4.76 -2.26 -6.23
C ALA A 163 -5.99 -2.19 -5.31
N GLY A 164 -7.18 -2.10 -5.92
CA GLY A 164 -8.44 -2.00 -5.20
C GLY A 164 -9.64 -2.38 -6.07
N PHE A 165 -10.77 -2.57 -5.41
CA PHE A 165 -12.05 -2.87 -6.04
C PHE A 165 -13.18 -2.12 -5.34
N ILE A 166 -14.42 -2.24 -5.83
CA ILE A 166 -15.56 -1.62 -5.15
C ILE A 166 -15.65 -2.09 -3.69
N GLY A 167 -15.60 -1.14 -2.76
CA GLY A 167 -15.57 -1.43 -1.32
C GLY A 167 -14.19 -1.29 -0.66
N SER A 168 -13.12 -1.05 -1.41
CA SER A 168 -11.78 -0.76 -0.87
C SER A 168 -11.76 0.41 0.12
N GLN A 169 -12.65 1.40 -0.04
CA GLN A 169 -12.72 2.58 0.81
C GLN A 169 -13.04 2.27 2.28
N ARG A 170 -13.55 1.07 2.57
CA ARG A 170 -13.78 0.61 3.94
C ARG A 170 -12.49 0.23 4.66
N TYR A 171 -11.44 -0.07 3.92
CA TYR A 171 -10.24 -0.73 4.46
C TYR A 171 -8.96 0.08 4.22
N ALA A 172 -8.87 0.88 3.16
CA ALA A 172 -7.61 1.52 2.81
C ALA A 172 -7.77 2.86 2.07
N ALA A 173 -6.79 3.73 2.28
CA ALA A 173 -6.43 4.79 1.35
C ALA A 173 -5.80 4.17 0.10
N THR A 174 -5.84 4.90 -1.03
CA THR A 174 -5.13 4.48 -2.25
C THR A 174 -4.29 5.61 -2.83
N TRP A 175 -3.35 5.29 -3.70
CA TRP A 175 -2.65 6.30 -4.49
C TRP A 175 -2.64 5.91 -5.96
N THR A 176 -2.34 6.88 -6.84
CA THR A 176 -2.43 6.68 -8.30
C THR A 176 -1.27 5.89 -8.91
N GLY A 177 -0.45 5.21 -8.10
CA GLY A 177 0.71 4.47 -8.56
C GLY A 177 1.87 5.36 -8.99
N ASP A 178 2.81 4.73 -9.69
CA ASP A 178 4.10 5.26 -10.13
C ASP A 178 3.93 6.34 -11.22
N ASN A 179 3.73 7.59 -10.79
CA ASN A 179 3.65 8.75 -11.69
C ASN A 179 5.04 9.32 -12.03
N LEU A 180 5.11 10.25 -12.98
CA LEU A 180 6.36 10.86 -13.42
C LEU A 180 6.52 12.27 -12.84
N SER A 181 7.77 12.69 -12.65
CA SER A 181 8.16 14.06 -12.29
C SER A 181 8.00 15.04 -13.46
N THR A 182 6.76 15.22 -13.93
CA THR A 182 6.40 16.10 -15.05
C THR A 182 5.17 16.97 -14.76
N TRP A 183 5.01 18.07 -15.50
CA TRP A 183 3.84 18.96 -15.37
C TRP A 183 2.55 18.28 -15.83
N GLU A 184 2.65 17.38 -16.80
CA GLU A 184 1.54 16.60 -17.33
C GLU A 184 0.99 15.66 -16.26
N HIS A 185 1.85 14.95 -15.51
CA HIS A 185 1.42 14.07 -14.43
C HIS A 185 0.86 14.85 -13.24
N LEU A 186 1.40 16.03 -12.93
CA LEU A 186 0.78 16.94 -11.97
C LEU A 186 -0.65 17.30 -12.40
N HIS A 187 -0.85 17.69 -13.66
CA HIS A 187 -2.17 18.05 -14.17
C HIS A 187 -3.15 16.87 -14.19
N MET A 188 -2.72 15.68 -14.62
CA MET A 188 -3.56 14.48 -14.64
C MET A 188 -4.02 14.05 -13.24
N SER A 189 -3.18 14.25 -12.22
CA SER A 189 -3.47 13.81 -10.85
C SER A 189 -4.79 14.36 -10.30
N ILE A 190 -5.14 15.61 -10.64
CA ILE A 190 -6.38 16.26 -10.21
C ILE A 190 -7.59 15.47 -10.71
N SER A 191 -7.64 15.20 -12.01
CA SER A 191 -8.73 14.45 -12.63
C SER A 191 -8.80 13.00 -12.16
N MET A 192 -7.66 12.36 -11.88
CA MET A 192 -7.62 10.99 -11.36
C MET A 192 -8.21 10.91 -9.95
N VAL A 193 -7.79 11.79 -9.04
CA VAL A 193 -8.27 11.82 -7.64
C VAL A 193 -9.76 12.16 -7.58
N LEU A 194 -10.24 13.12 -8.39
CA LEU A 194 -11.66 13.44 -8.46
C LEU A 194 -12.51 12.24 -8.95
N GLN A 195 -12.03 11.51 -9.96
CA GLN A 195 -12.74 10.33 -10.47
C GLN A 195 -12.74 9.17 -9.46
N LEU A 196 -11.65 8.97 -8.72
CA LEU A 196 -11.60 8.01 -7.61
C LEU A 196 -12.62 8.38 -6.53
N GLY A 197 -12.68 9.66 -6.14
CA GLY A 197 -13.68 10.17 -5.20
C GLY A 197 -15.12 9.92 -5.64
N LEU A 198 -15.44 10.24 -6.90
CA LEU A 198 -16.78 9.99 -7.48
C LEU A 198 -17.11 8.49 -7.58
N SER A 199 -16.08 7.64 -7.73
CA SER A 199 -16.22 6.17 -7.78
C SER A 199 -16.23 5.51 -6.40
N GLY A 200 -16.27 6.30 -5.32
CA GLY A 200 -16.38 5.79 -3.95
C GLY A 200 -15.04 5.52 -3.27
N GLN A 201 -13.91 5.99 -3.80
CA GLN A 201 -12.58 5.92 -3.19
C GLN A 201 -12.03 7.34 -2.89
N PRO A 202 -12.63 8.07 -1.92
CA PRO A 202 -12.32 9.48 -1.69
C PRO A 202 -10.97 9.72 -1.01
N LEU A 203 -10.47 8.78 -0.21
CA LEU A 203 -9.15 8.89 0.41
C LEU A 203 -8.06 8.44 -0.57
N SER A 204 -7.74 9.33 -1.51
CA SER A 204 -6.76 9.09 -2.56
C SER A 204 -5.89 10.30 -2.89
N GLY A 205 -4.74 10.04 -3.51
CA GLY A 205 -3.78 11.07 -3.91
C GLY A 205 -2.67 10.52 -4.81
N PRO A 206 -1.89 11.38 -5.48
CA PRO A 206 -0.70 10.98 -6.23
C PRO A 206 0.56 11.01 -5.36
N ASP A 207 1.67 10.56 -5.92
CA ASP A 207 3.00 10.86 -5.36
C ASP A 207 3.39 12.30 -5.71
N ILE A 208 3.52 13.11 -4.66
CA ILE A 208 3.88 14.53 -4.73
C ILE A 208 5.35 14.63 -5.12
N GLY A 209 5.63 15.37 -6.19
CA GLY A 209 6.95 15.46 -6.81
C GLY A 209 7.07 14.59 -8.05
N GLY A 210 6.37 13.45 -8.08
CA GLY A 210 6.51 12.40 -9.09
C GLY A 210 7.40 11.26 -8.57
N PHE A 211 6.96 10.01 -8.79
CA PHE A 211 7.71 8.82 -8.40
C PHE A 211 8.98 8.66 -9.25
N ALA A 212 8.82 8.66 -10.58
CA ALA A 212 9.92 8.41 -11.50
C ALA A 212 10.50 9.70 -12.11
N GLY A 213 11.83 9.73 -12.20
CA GLY A 213 12.61 10.89 -12.65
C GLY A 213 12.68 12.04 -11.63
N ASN A 214 13.45 13.08 -11.97
CA ASN A 214 13.78 14.18 -11.04
C ASN A 214 12.92 15.41 -11.27
N ALA A 215 12.26 15.90 -10.22
CA ALA A 215 11.54 17.16 -10.29
C ALA A 215 12.50 18.36 -10.38
N THR A 216 12.08 19.43 -11.06
CA THR A 216 12.74 20.74 -10.91
C THR A 216 12.21 21.44 -9.66
N PRO A 217 12.97 22.36 -9.02
CA PRO A 217 12.48 23.12 -7.86
C PRO A 217 11.11 23.78 -8.10
N LYS A 218 10.92 24.36 -9.29
CA LYS A 218 9.64 24.97 -9.69
C LYS A 218 8.49 23.96 -9.78
N LEU A 219 8.75 22.78 -10.34
CA LEU A 219 7.76 21.72 -10.43
C LEU A 219 7.42 21.17 -9.04
N PHE A 220 8.42 20.89 -8.22
CA PHE A 220 8.23 20.37 -6.86
C PHE A 220 7.46 21.36 -5.99
N GLY A 221 7.79 22.65 -6.03
CA GLY A 221 7.02 23.69 -5.33
C GLY A 221 5.55 23.73 -5.75
N ARG A 222 5.26 23.53 -7.04
CA ARG A 222 3.87 23.42 -7.51
C ARG A 222 3.18 22.15 -7.02
N TRP A 223 3.90 21.03 -7.05
CA TRP A 223 3.46 19.76 -6.50
C TRP A 223 3.10 19.88 -5.03
N MET A 224 3.90 20.58 -4.20
CA MET A 224 3.55 20.81 -2.80
C MET A 224 2.28 21.64 -2.64
N GLY A 225 2.13 22.70 -3.44
CA GLY A 225 0.96 23.58 -3.41
C GLY A 225 -0.36 22.85 -3.72
N VAL A 226 -0.37 22.06 -4.80
CA VAL A 226 -1.56 21.28 -5.20
C VAL A 226 -1.69 20.02 -4.34
N GLY A 227 -0.57 19.37 -4.06
CA GLY A 227 -0.47 18.10 -3.37
C GLY A 227 -1.07 18.14 -1.97
N ALA A 228 -0.85 19.25 -1.24
CA ALA A 228 -1.46 19.47 0.06
C ALA A 228 -3.00 19.57 0.01
N LEU A 229 -3.64 19.70 -1.16
CA LEU A 229 -5.09 19.75 -1.26
C LEU A 229 -5.72 18.38 -1.54
N PHE A 230 -4.92 17.32 -1.74
CA PHE A 230 -5.44 15.98 -1.94
C PHE A 230 -5.87 15.33 -0.61
N PRO A 231 -6.87 14.44 -0.63
CA PRO A 231 -7.27 13.69 0.57
C PRO A 231 -6.13 12.84 1.15
N PHE A 232 -5.28 12.26 0.30
CA PHE A 232 -4.05 11.59 0.70
C PHE A 232 -2.83 12.34 0.17
N CYS A 233 -1.93 12.77 1.06
CA CYS A 233 -0.77 13.59 0.73
C CYS A 233 0.53 12.85 1.07
N ARG A 234 1.29 12.41 0.06
CA ARG A 234 2.56 11.70 0.22
C ARG A 234 3.60 12.19 -0.78
N GLY A 235 4.81 12.52 -0.30
CA GLY A 235 6.00 12.60 -1.16
C GLY A 235 6.63 11.21 -1.27
N HIS A 236 6.96 10.78 -2.48
CA HIS A 236 7.58 9.48 -2.75
C HIS A 236 8.37 9.53 -4.05
N SER A 237 9.51 8.83 -4.12
CA SER A 237 10.37 8.75 -5.30
C SER A 237 11.00 7.37 -5.43
N GLU A 238 11.35 7.01 -6.66
CA GLU A 238 12.06 5.77 -6.98
C GLU A 238 13.53 5.82 -6.54
N THR A 239 14.16 4.65 -6.45
CA THR A 239 15.60 4.55 -6.21
C THR A 239 16.39 5.24 -7.32
N ASP A 240 17.57 5.77 -7.00
CA ASP A 240 18.48 6.45 -7.94
C ASP A 240 17.98 7.82 -8.46
N THR A 241 16.94 8.39 -7.85
CA THR A 241 16.56 9.81 -8.00
C THR A 241 17.38 10.71 -7.08
N ILE A 242 17.30 12.02 -7.30
CA ILE A 242 17.78 13.01 -6.32
C ILE A 242 16.89 12.99 -5.08
N ASP A 243 17.42 13.50 -3.97
CA ASP A 243 16.65 13.71 -2.74
C ASP A 243 15.40 14.55 -3.01
N HIS A 244 14.22 13.99 -2.71
CA HIS A 244 12.91 14.61 -2.90
C HIS A 244 12.30 15.13 -1.59
N GLU A 245 13.09 15.24 -0.52
CA GLU A 245 12.70 15.98 0.67
C GLU A 245 12.58 17.49 0.36
N PRO A 246 11.61 18.22 0.95
CA PRO A 246 11.36 19.61 0.57
C PRO A 246 12.55 20.56 0.70
N TRP A 247 13.45 20.31 1.65
CA TRP A 247 14.67 21.12 1.86
C TRP A 247 15.75 20.90 0.78
N SER A 248 15.67 19.82 -0.01
CA SER A 248 16.62 19.50 -1.08
C SER A 248 16.45 20.39 -2.31
N PHE A 249 15.33 21.13 -2.41
CA PHE A 249 15.02 22.01 -3.55
C PHE A 249 15.34 23.49 -3.32
N GLY A 250 16.06 23.83 -2.23
CA GLY A 250 16.45 25.19 -1.88
C GLY A 250 15.46 25.91 -0.95
N GLU A 251 15.92 27.00 -0.34
CA GLU A 251 15.20 27.70 0.75
C GLU A 251 13.80 28.21 0.34
N GLU A 252 13.63 28.66 -0.90
CA GLU A 252 12.35 29.17 -1.39
C GLU A 252 11.28 28.06 -1.40
N VAL A 253 11.64 26.88 -1.91
CA VAL A 253 10.74 25.71 -1.94
C VAL A 253 10.51 25.18 -0.53
N GLY A 254 11.54 25.17 0.32
CA GLY A 254 11.42 24.80 1.73
C GLY A 254 10.47 25.73 2.50
N SER A 255 10.50 27.04 2.23
CA SER A 255 9.61 28.02 2.86
C SER A 255 8.16 27.84 2.39
N LEU A 256 7.95 27.65 1.08
CA LEU A 256 6.64 27.35 0.52
C LEU A 256 6.05 26.06 1.13
N TYR A 257 6.87 25.03 1.32
CA TYR A 257 6.46 23.79 1.97
C TYR A 257 5.91 24.04 3.39
N ILE A 258 6.59 24.85 4.20
CA ILE A 258 6.13 25.20 5.55
C ILE A 258 4.76 25.91 5.50
N GLU A 259 4.58 26.87 4.59
CA GLU A 259 3.30 27.55 4.40
C GLU A 259 2.19 26.57 4.02
N MET A 260 2.48 25.64 3.11
CA MET A 260 1.52 24.62 2.69
C MET A 260 1.17 23.63 3.79
N LEU A 261 2.12 23.24 4.65
CA LEU A 261 1.82 22.45 5.84
C LEU A 261 0.87 23.22 6.77
N VAL A 262 1.11 24.51 7.04
CA VAL A 262 0.21 25.32 7.85
C VAL A 262 -1.19 25.37 7.23
N LEU A 263 -1.29 25.51 5.91
CA LEU A 263 -2.56 25.48 5.18
C LEU A 263 -3.24 24.11 5.22
N TYR A 264 -2.49 23.01 5.21
CA TYR A 264 -3.04 21.66 5.31
C TYR A 264 -3.55 21.33 6.71
N PHE A 265 -2.74 21.64 7.73
CA PHE A 265 -3.04 21.28 9.12
C PHE A 265 -4.09 22.20 9.78
N LYS A 266 -4.17 23.49 9.40
CA LYS A 266 -5.18 24.42 9.95
C LYS A 266 -6.64 23.95 9.78
N PRO A 267 -7.07 23.48 8.59
CA PRO A 267 -8.43 23.03 8.36
C PRO A 267 -8.69 21.57 8.75
N ILE A 268 -7.74 20.82 9.32
CA ILE A 268 -7.99 19.41 9.71
C ILE A 268 -9.16 19.31 10.69
N GLY A 269 -9.33 20.28 11.60
CA GLY A 269 -10.52 20.33 12.46
C GLY A 269 -11.85 20.57 11.73
N PHE A 270 -11.82 20.92 10.45
CA PHE A 270 -12.98 21.07 9.55
C PHE A 270 -13.18 19.84 8.64
N LEU A 271 -12.13 19.05 8.39
CA LEU A 271 -12.16 17.81 7.60
C LEU A 271 -12.47 16.58 8.47
N ASP A 272 -12.06 16.59 9.75
CA ASP A 272 -12.59 15.72 10.80
C ASP A 272 -13.98 16.22 11.22
N VAL A 273 -14.95 16.13 10.31
CA VAL A 273 -16.35 16.26 10.70
C VAL A 273 -16.70 14.95 11.42
N ASP A 274 -16.89 15.04 12.73
CA ASP A 274 -17.27 13.93 13.59
C ASP A 274 -18.68 13.47 13.19
N VAL A 275 -18.79 12.60 12.17
CA VAL A 275 -20.06 12.04 11.72
C VAL A 275 -20.43 10.90 12.66
N SER A 276 -20.88 11.27 13.85
CA SER A 276 -21.60 10.39 14.75
C SER A 276 -23.01 10.16 14.17
N PHE A 277 -23.25 8.94 13.67
CA PHE A 277 -24.59 8.39 13.45
C PHE A 277 -24.94 7.44 14.59
#